data_AF-M4ZME5-F1
#
_entry.id   AF-M4ZME5-F1
#
_cell.length_a   1.000
_cell.length_b   1.000
_cell.length_c   1.000
_cell.angle_alpha   90.00
_cell.angle_beta   90.00
_cell.angle_gamma   90.00
#
_symmetry.space_group_name_H-M   'P 1'
#
loop_
_entity.id
_entity.type
_entity.pdbx_description
1 polymer ?
#
loop_
_entity_poly.entity_id
_entity_poly.type
_entity_poly.pdbx_seq_one_letter_code
_entity_poly.pdbx_strand_id
1 'polypeptide(L)'
;MASASERNYNARVTIDSIYPTVATDDFARRYSQRGGNLMWLLGAGASAAAGIPTAWDMIWEFKQQLYVSQRRVSPKHVADLANPAVRRELQTFIDGIGSLPALGSPAEYAALFESAYPSEADRRTYIASKISGAKPSYGHVALATLMKGVRCRLVWTTNFDPLVADGCAKVYGGTGQLTTVAIETGSLGRDAIDEGRWPVEVKLHGDFRSRRLKNTGDELREQDAKLRALLIDSCSRWGLVVAGYSGRDESVMDTLEAALERDGCFPAGLFWLHRGEDTPLPRVQQLLAAAASKEIDGGLVPIENFDETLRDLVRLVVDLDTTVLDEIASERRVWSPAPHPTGNRGYPVVRLNALELTGTPTVCRRVVCDAGGVKDVKSAIEASGLPVIGTRSKAGVLAFGADADVRAVLSAYEIKSFDLHPIEARRLRYDSHERGLLREALTQALIREHRMTAVRRRSADLLAPASAEDEKWTPLKKLIGSLGGRVPKQLELRWQEGLGIRLDWADERLWLLLEPRTVFEGLTEANRAAATDFARERTVRRYNPALNALLEFWSTLFASPQRDLPALGITAGVDAAFRLGDVTAFSGRARP
;
A
#
# COMPACT_ATOMS: atom_id res chain seq x y z
N MET A 1 29.03 -22.20 32.91
CA MET A 1 27.61 -22.35 32.54
C MET A 1 27.08 -20.98 32.17
N ALA A 2 26.93 -20.74 30.87
CA ALA A 2 26.31 -19.54 30.32
C ALA A 2 25.28 -20.04 29.29
N SER A 3 24.00 -19.71 29.50
CA SER A 3 22.93 -20.00 28.55
C SER A 3 22.58 -18.73 27.80
N ALA A 4 22.63 -18.81 26.47
CA ALA A 4 22.24 -17.76 25.56
C ALA A 4 20.83 -18.00 25.00
N SER A 5 20.23 -16.87 24.59
CA SER A 5 19.31 -16.67 23.46
C SER A 5 17.81 -16.87 23.66
N GLU A 6 17.13 -15.78 23.97
CA GLU A 6 15.92 -15.35 23.26
C GLU A 6 16.15 -13.93 22.75
N ARG A 7 16.26 -13.76 21.42
CA ARG A 7 16.30 -12.43 20.77
C ARG A 7 14.89 -12.09 20.32
N ASN A 8 14.26 -11.18 21.04
CA ASN A 8 13.03 -10.51 20.65
C ASN A 8 13.23 -9.69 19.37
N TYR A 9 12.43 -9.98 18.36
CA TYR A 9 12.31 -9.20 17.13
C TYR A 9 11.10 -8.27 17.29
N ASN A 10 11.25 -7.18 18.05
CA ASN A 10 10.28 -6.07 18.14
C ASN A 10 10.86 -4.87 18.91
N ALA A 11 12.06 -4.43 18.57
CA ALA A 11 12.53 -3.11 19.00
C ALA A 11 11.95 -2.04 18.06
N ARG A 12 10.67 -1.69 18.24
CA ARG A 12 10.18 -0.36 17.84
C ARG A 12 10.91 0.64 18.73
N VAL A 13 11.45 1.70 18.13
CA VAL A 13 12.00 2.83 18.87
C VAL A 13 10.84 3.44 19.66
N THR A 14 10.73 3.11 20.95
CA THR A 14 9.81 3.79 21.86
C THR A 14 10.38 5.18 22.10
N ILE A 15 9.93 6.16 21.31
CA ILE A 15 10.01 7.55 21.72
C ILE A 15 9.02 7.65 22.88
N ASP A 16 9.49 8.00 24.09
CA ASP A 16 8.62 8.32 25.23
C ASP A 16 7.69 9.47 24.81
N SER A 17 6.48 9.13 24.35
CA SER A 17 5.46 10.12 24.04
C SER A 17 4.75 10.54 25.32
N ILE A 18 4.48 11.83 25.48
CA ILE A 18 3.74 12.38 26.64
C ILE A 18 2.26 11.96 26.66
N TYR A 19 1.81 11.22 25.66
CA TYR A 19 0.44 10.73 25.49
C TYR A 19 0.46 9.22 25.16
N PRO A 20 -0.60 8.49 25.52
CA PRO A 20 -0.74 7.07 25.19
C PRO A 20 -0.92 6.86 23.68
N THR A 21 -0.40 5.72 23.19
CA THR A 21 -0.62 5.24 21.83
C THR A 21 -1.39 3.92 21.88
N VAL A 22 -2.45 3.79 21.09
CA VAL A 22 -3.32 2.61 21.02
C VAL A 22 -3.14 1.95 19.67
N ALA A 23 -2.76 0.68 19.65
CA ALA A 23 -2.60 -0.06 18.39
C ALA A 23 -3.95 -0.17 17.63
N THR A 24 -3.90 -0.19 16.30
CA THR A 24 -5.10 -0.18 15.44
C THR A 24 -6.03 -1.36 15.72
N ASP A 25 -5.47 -2.55 15.97
CA ASP A 25 -6.22 -3.75 16.31
C ASP A 25 -6.86 -3.66 17.71
N ASP A 26 -6.19 -3.01 18.65
CA ASP A 26 -6.74 -2.73 19.98
C ASP A 26 -7.89 -1.72 19.92
N PHE A 27 -7.72 -0.65 19.14
CA PHE A 27 -8.79 0.29 18.87
C PHE A 27 -10.01 -0.40 18.24
N ALA A 28 -9.80 -1.29 17.26
CA ALA A 28 -10.88 -2.00 16.61
C ALA A 28 -11.67 -2.91 17.57
N ARG A 29 -10.98 -3.58 18.51
CA ARG A 29 -11.63 -4.36 19.59
C ARG A 29 -12.40 -3.47 20.56
N ARG A 30 -11.85 -2.31 20.94
CA ARG A 30 -12.56 -1.35 21.82
C ARG A 30 -13.80 -0.80 21.13
N TYR A 31 -13.69 -0.47 19.85
CA TYR A 31 -14.79 0.05 19.05
C TYR A 31 -15.92 -0.98 18.89
N SER A 32 -15.61 -2.27 18.68
CA SER A 32 -16.66 -3.29 18.55
C SER A 32 -17.55 -3.40 19.80
N GLN A 33 -16.98 -3.13 20.98
CA GLN A 33 -17.71 -3.08 22.25
C GLN A 33 -18.41 -1.74 22.49
N ARG A 34 -17.74 -0.62 22.17
CA ARG A 34 -18.14 0.73 22.59
C ARG A 34 -18.78 1.57 21.49
N GLY A 35 -18.84 1.10 20.24
CA GLY A 35 -19.18 1.92 19.06
C GLY A 35 -20.46 2.73 19.20
N GLY A 36 -21.53 2.16 19.80
CA GLY A 36 -22.78 2.88 20.04
C GLY A 36 -22.68 4.08 21.00
N ASN A 37 -21.58 4.17 21.77
CA ASN A 37 -21.26 5.25 22.71
C ASN A 37 -20.10 6.13 22.23
N LEU A 38 -19.65 5.95 20.98
CA LEU A 38 -18.61 6.76 20.34
C LEU A 38 -19.24 7.63 19.25
N MET A 39 -18.97 8.93 19.30
CA MET A 39 -19.20 9.86 18.21
C MET A 39 -17.92 10.05 17.39
N TRP A 40 -18.05 10.57 16.17
CA TRP A 40 -16.90 10.83 15.30
C TRP A 40 -16.75 12.32 15.01
N LEU A 41 -15.51 12.79 14.91
CA LEU A 41 -15.16 14.10 14.34
C LEU A 41 -14.32 13.87 13.08
N LEU A 42 -14.87 14.23 11.92
CA LEU A 42 -14.24 14.03 10.63
C LEU A 42 -13.64 15.33 10.10
N GLY A 43 -12.40 15.26 9.64
CA GLY A 43 -11.73 16.31 8.89
C GLY A 43 -11.46 15.92 7.44
N ALA A 44 -10.79 16.81 6.70
CA ALA A 44 -10.60 16.68 5.25
C ALA A 44 -9.88 15.38 4.85
N GLY A 45 -9.05 14.82 5.73
CA GLY A 45 -8.37 13.54 5.51
C GLY A 45 -9.30 12.34 5.39
N ALA A 46 -10.53 12.40 5.93
CA ALA A 46 -11.54 11.35 5.75
C ALA A 46 -12.04 11.28 4.29
N SER A 47 -12.04 12.44 3.60
CA SER A 47 -12.48 12.59 2.21
C SER A 47 -11.36 12.36 1.18
N ALA A 48 -10.11 12.15 1.61
CA ALA A 48 -8.96 12.00 0.72
C ALA A 48 -9.11 10.82 -0.26
N ALA A 49 -9.60 9.66 0.22
CA ALA A 49 -9.82 8.48 -0.61
C ALA A 49 -10.99 8.64 -1.61
N ALA A 50 -11.81 9.69 -1.45
CA ALA A 50 -12.86 10.07 -2.40
C ALA A 50 -12.35 11.02 -3.51
N GLY A 51 -11.05 11.33 -3.51
CA GLY A 51 -10.41 12.22 -4.48
C GLY A 51 -10.49 13.70 -4.12
N ILE A 52 -10.97 14.05 -2.93
CA ILE A 52 -10.97 15.42 -2.43
C ILE A 52 -9.59 15.71 -1.80
N PRO A 53 -8.84 16.73 -2.25
CA PRO A 53 -7.54 17.04 -1.70
C PRO A 53 -7.65 17.47 -0.23
N THR A 54 -6.66 17.09 0.58
CA THR A 54 -6.59 17.52 1.98
C THR A 54 -6.16 18.99 2.08
N ALA A 55 -6.33 19.61 3.25
CA ALA A 55 -5.80 20.95 3.51
C ALA A 55 -4.28 21.04 3.26
N TRP A 56 -3.54 19.96 3.53
CA TRP A 56 -2.11 19.88 3.25
C TRP A 56 -1.80 19.85 1.74
N ASP A 57 -2.58 19.09 0.97
CA ASP A 57 -2.43 19.06 -0.50
C ASP A 57 -2.74 20.44 -1.10
N MET A 58 -3.81 21.08 -0.61
CA MET A 58 -4.18 22.44 -1.02
C MET A 58 -3.11 23.47 -0.66
N ILE A 59 -2.46 23.38 0.51
CA ILE A 59 -1.31 24.25 0.85
C ILE A 59 -0.25 24.19 -0.24
N TRP A 60 0.14 22.99 -0.68
CA TRP A 60 1.16 22.83 -1.72
C TRP A 60 0.67 23.33 -3.09
N GLU A 61 -0.61 23.14 -3.42
CA GLU A 61 -1.20 23.74 -4.62
C GLU A 61 -1.14 25.27 -4.57
N PHE A 62 -1.49 25.90 -3.44
CA PHE A 62 -1.43 27.36 -3.30
C PHE A 62 -0.01 27.88 -3.44
N LYS A 63 0.98 27.21 -2.82
CA LYS A 63 2.40 27.55 -3.00
C LYS A 63 2.83 27.46 -4.47
N GLN A 64 2.39 26.42 -5.17
CA GLN A 64 2.65 26.23 -6.60
C GLN A 64 2.03 27.36 -7.44
N GLN A 65 0.77 27.72 -7.18
CA GLN A 65 0.08 28.81 -7.89
C GLN A 65 0.78 30.16 -7.68
N LEU A 66 1.17 30.46 -6.44
CA LEU A 66 1.93 31.68 -6.11
C LEU A 66 3.29 31.69 -6.80
N TYR A 67 4.02 30.56 -6.79
CA TYR A 67 5.30 30.43 -7.47
C TYR A 67 5.20 30.66 -8.97
N VAL A 68 4.29 29.93 -9.64
CA VAL A 68 4.07 29.99 -11.08
C VAL A 68 3.66 31.40 -11.51
N SER A 69 2.73 32.02 -10.80
CA SER A 69 2.21 33.35 -11.14
C SER A 69 3.25 34.45 -10.93
N GLN A 70 3.98 34.45 -9.82
CA GLN A 70 4.95 35.51 -9.50
C GLN A 70 6.28 35.33 -10.23
N ARG A 71 6.78 34.10 -10.41
CA ARG A 71 8.01 33.83 -11.18
C ARG A 71 7.79 33.79 -12.69
N ARG A 72 6.53 33.79 -13.14
CA ARG A 72 6.15 33.71 -14.57
C ARG A 72 6.76 32.49 -15.28
N VAL A 73 6.81 31.36 -14.59
CA VAL A 73 7.30 30.08 -15.12
C VAL A 73 6.14 29.18 -15.54
N SER A 74 6.39 28.22 -16.43
CA SER A 74 5.36 27.25 -16.80
C SER A 74 4.98 26.36 -15.60
N PRO A 75 3.69 26.04 -15.39
CA PRO A 75 3.26 25.05 -14.39
C PRO A 75 3.97 23.70 -14.51
N LYS A 76 4.46 23.36 -15.72
CA LYS A 76 5.21 22.12 -15.99
C LYS A 76 6.53 22.03 -15.22
N HIS A 77 7.15 23.15 -14.83
CA HIS A 77 8.41 23.15 -14.07
C HIS A 77 8.25 22.56 -12.66
N VAL A 78 7.09 22.76 -12.05
CA VAL A 78 6.80 22.37 -10.66
C VAL A 78 5.61 21.43 -10.57
N ALA A 79 5.29 20.70 -11.65
CA ALA A 79 4.06 19.92 -11.77
C ALA A 79 3.96 18.77 -10.75
N ASP A 80 5.10 18.15 -10.40
CA ASP A 80 5.14 17.02 -9.47
C ASP A 80 5.30 17.50 -8.02
N LEU A 81 4.16 17.72 -7.36
CA LEU A 81 4.10 18.06 -5.93
C LEU A 81 4.46 16.88 -5.00
N ALA A 82 4.67 15.67 -5.51
CA ALA A 82 5.19 14.55 -4.71
C ALA A 82 6.73 14.59 -4.62
N ASN A 83 7.40 15.30 -5.53
CA ASN A 83 8.86 15.41 -5.54
C ASN A 83 9.38 16.32 -4.40
N PRO A 84 10.22 15.82 -3.47
CA PRO A 84 10.76 16.61 -2.37
C PRO A 84 11.61 17.81 -2.81
N ALA A 85 12.27 17.74 -3.98
CA ALA A 85 13.04 18.85 -4.52
C ALA A 85 12.13 20.00 -4.96
N VAL A 86 11.01 19.70 -5.63
CA VAL A 86 10.00 20.68 -6.03
C VAL A 86 9.38 21.33 -4.80
N ARG A 87 9.00 20.53 -3.78
CA ARG A 87 8.49 21.07 -2.51
C ARG A 87 9.48 22.01 -1.83
N ARG A 88 10.78 21.65 -1.83
CA ARG A 88 11.83 22.51 -1.25
C ARG A 88 11.95 23.83 -2.00
N GLU A 89 11.93 23.80 -3.33
CA GLU A 89 11.98 25.00 -4.18
C GLU A 89 10.78 25.92 -3.92
N LEU A 90 9.57 25.37 -3.91
CA LEU A 90 8.34 26.11 -3.59
C LEU A 90 8.41 26.70 -2.18
N GLN A 91 8.90 25.95 -1.19
CA GLN A 91 9.03 26.44 0.18
C GLN A 91 10.03 27.59 0.29
N THR A 92 11.22 27.45 -0.29
CA THR A 92 12.24 28.51 -0.30
C THR A 92 11.72 29.79 -0.94
N PHE A 93 10.89 29.69 -1.97
CA PHE A 93 10.23 30.85 -2.56
C PHE A 93 9.26 31.52 -1.58
N ILE A 94 8.39 30.75 -0.92
CA ILE A 94 7.40 31.28 0.03
C ILE A 94 8.09 31.92 1.24
N ASP A 95 9.14 31.29 1.77
CA ASP A 95 9.94 31.84 2.86
C ASP A 95 10.59 33.17 2.44
N GLY A 96 10.98 33.30 1.17
CA GLY A 96 11.55 34.52 0.59
C GLY A 96 10.55 35.67 0.42
N ILE A 97 9.23 35.43 0.47
CA ILE A 97 8.21 36.49 0.45
C ILE A 97 8.18 37.26 1.79
N GLY A 98 8.49 36.59 2.90
CA GLY A 98 8.62 37.19 4.23
C GLY A 98 7.33 37.62 4.94
N SER A 99 6.21 37.78 4.22
CA SER A 99 4.90 38.13 4.79
C SER A 99 3.97 36.94 5.05
N LEU A 100 4.32 35.74 4.57
CA LEU A 100 3.51 34.53 4.72
C LEU A 100 3.96 33.70 5.93
N PRO A 101 3.04 32.96 6.59
CA PRO A 101 3.39 32.12 7.74
C PRO A 101 4.41 31.02 7.39
N ALA A 102 5.23 30.66 8.37
CA ALA A 102 6.20 29.57 8.24
C ALA A 102 5.51 28.21 8.02
N LEU A 103 6.26 27.28 7.42
CA LEU A 103 5.83 25.90 7.19
C LEU A 103 5.31 25.25 8.49
N GLY A 104 4.11 24.71 8.44
CA GLY A 104 3.49 24.01 9.56
C GLY A 104 2.72 24.93 10.52
N SER A 105 2.76 26.26 10.34
CA SER A 105 1.96 27.19 11.13
C SER A 105 0.46 26.88 11.05
N PRO A 106 -0.32 27.02 12.14
CA PRO A 106 -1.78 26.90 12.09
C PRO A 106 -2.42 27.86 11.08
N ALA A 107 -1.88 29.07 10.94
CA ALA A 107 -2.37 30.10 10.03
C ALA A 107 -1.95 29.89 8.56
N GLU A 108 -1.07 28.92 8.27
CA GLU A 108 -0.48 28.72 6.93
C GLU A 108 -1.54 28.50 5.85
N TYR A 109 -2.55 27.67 6.12
CA TYR A 109 -3.62 27.37 5.16
C TYR A 109 -4.40 28.63 4.78
N ALA A 110 -4.91 29.36 5.77
CA ALA A 110 -5.76 30.53 5.55
C ALA A 110 -4.99 31.63 4.81
N ALA A 111 -3.76 31.94 5.26
CA ALA A 111 -2.94 32.97 4.64
C ALA A 111 -2.54 32.63 3.20
N LEU A 112 -2.16 31.38 2.91
CA LEU A 112 -1.84 30.96 1.55
C LEU A 112 -3.06 30.95 0.65
N PHE A 113 -4.22 30.55 1.18
CA PHE A 113 -5.45 30.52 0.39
C PHE A 113 -5.89 31.94 0.01
N GLU A 114 -5.82 32.89 0.95
CA GLU A 114 -6.10 34.31 0.71
C GLU A 114 -5.09 34.96 -0.23
N SER A 115 -3.80 34.61 -0.09
CA SER A 115 -2.78 35.10 -1.00
C SER A 115 -2.95 34.57 -2.42
N ALA A 116 -3.36 33.31 -2.58
CA ALA A 116 -3.59 32.70 -3.90
C ALA A 116 -4.90 33.20 -4.53
N TYR A 117 -5.94 33.40 -3.72
CA TYR A 117 -7.27 33.84 -4.15
C TYR A 117 -7.83 34.89 -3.17
N PRO A 118 -7.56 36.20 -3.40
CA PRO A 118 -8.02 37.25 -2.49
C PRO A 118 -9.55 37.36 -2.40
N SER A 119 -10.23 37.14 -3.54
CA SER A 119 -11.68 37.13 -3.62
C SER A 119 -12.26 35.91 -2.93
N GLU A 120 -13.22 36.15 -2.04
CA GLU A 120 -13.96 35.08 -1.37
C GLU A 120 -14.83 34.26 -2.33
N ALA A 121 -15.33 34.88 -3.40
CA ALA A 121 -16.06 34.17 -4.44
C ALA A 121 -15.17 33.17 -5.21
N ASP A 122 -13.91 33.52 -5.43
CA ASP A 122 -12.93 32.65 -6.11
C ASP A 122 -12.52 31.49 -5.21
N ARG A 123 -12.27 31.76 -3.93
CA ARG A 123 -12.04 30.73 -2.92
C ARG A 123 -13.19 29.73 -2.88
N ARG A 124 -14.44 30.20 -2.89
CA ARG A 124 -15.61 29.32 -2.96
C ARG A 124 -15.62 28.50 -4.24
N THR A 125 -15.41 29.12 -5.39
CA THR A 125 -15.37 28.43 -6.69
C THR A 125 -14.29 27.35 -6.73
N TYR A 126 -13.12 27.64 -6.17
CA TYR A 126 -12.03 26.67 -6.03
C TYR A 126 -12.46 25.46 -5.20
N ILE A 127 -12.99 25.66 -3.99
CA ILE A 127 -13.46 24.56 -3.14
C ILE A 127 -14.57 23.75 -3.83
N ALA A 128 -15.54 24.42 -4.47
CA ALA A 128 -16.59 23.76 -5.24
C ALA A 128 -16.02 22.82 -6.30
N SER A 129 -15.00 23.28 -7.03
CA SER A 129 -14.36 22.52 -8.10
C SER A 129 -13.66 21.27 -7.58
N LYS A 130 -13.12 21.30 -6.36
CA LYS A 130 -12.45 20.16 -5.72
C LYS A 130 -13.43 19.13 -5.17
N ILE A 131 -14.62 19.55 -4.77
CA ILE A 131 -15.69 18.67 -4.27
C ILE A 131 -16.51 18.08 -5.43
N SER A 132 -16.61 18.81 -6.55
CA SER A 132 -17.44 18.43 -7.69
C SER A 132 -17.07 17.06 -8.24
N GLY A 133 -18.07 16.19 -8.38
CA GLY A 133 -17.90 14.85 -8.93
C GLY A 133 -17.30 13.81 -7.97
N ALA A 134 -16.92 14.22 -6.75
CA ALA A 134 -16.50 13.28 -5.73
C ALA A 134 -17.64 12.31 -5.37
N LYS A 135 -17.29 11.05 -5.12
CA LYS A 135 -18.23 10.01 -4.70
C LYS A 135 -17.77 9.42 -3.37
N PRO A 136 -18.70 8.97 -2.51
CA PRO A 136 -18.35 8.33 -1.24
C PRO A 136 -17.30 7.23 -1.42
N SER A 137 -16.22 7.32 -0.65
CA SER A 137 -15.20 6.26 -0.55
C SER A 137 -15.75 5.06 0.22
N TYR A 138 -14.95 3.99 0.36
CA TYR A 138 -15.36 2.84 1.17
C TYR A 138 -15.58 3.27 2.63
N GLY A 139 -14.74 4.15 3.18
CA GLY A 139 -14.87 4.66 4.55
C GLY A 139 -16.18 5.36 4.82
N HIS A 140 -16.69 6.16 3.87
CA HIS A 140 -17.98 6.85 4.01
C HIS A 140 -19.16 5.87 4.04
N VAL A 141 -19.14 4.88 3.16
CA VAL A 141 -20.19 3.85 3.13
C VAL A 141 -20.09 2.94 4.35
N ALA A 142 -18.88 2.63 4.81
CA ALA A 142 -18.66 1.84 6.02
C ALA A 142 -19.18 2.59 7.26
N LEU A 143 -18.91 3.90 7.35
CA LEU A 143 -19.46 4.75 8.41
C LEU A 143 -20.98 4.77 8.38
N ALA A 144 -21.60 4.93 7.21
CA ALA A 144 -23.06 4.86 7.05
C ALA A 144 -23.63 3.48 7.43
N THR A 145 -22.89 2.41 7.14
CA THR A 145 -23.26 1.04 7.55
C THR A 145 -23.21 0.89 9.07
N LEU A 146 -22.16 1.44 9.71
CA LEU A 146 -22.05 1.51 11.17
C LEU A 146 -23.18 2.35 11.78
N MET A 147 -23.61 3.43 11.13
CA MET A 147 -24.80 4.19 11.55
C MET A 147 -26.07 3.35 11.50
N LYS A 148 -26.29 2.61 10.41
CA LYS A 148 -27.46 1.73 10.24
C LYS A 148 -27.49 0.63 11.30
N GLY A 149 -26.33 0.12 11.68
CA GLY A 149 -26.16 -0.83 12.79
C GLY A 149 -26.13 -0.20 14.19
N VAL A 150 -26.44 1.09 14.34
CA VAL A 150 -26.44 1.82 15.63
C VAL A 150 -25.09 1.76 16.36
N ARG A 151 -24.00 1.63 15.60
CA ARG A 151 -22.59 1.67 16.08
C ARG A 151 -21.92 3.01 15.84
N CYS A 152 -22.64 3.97 15.27
CA CYS A 152 -22.24 5.37 15.14
C CYS A 152 -23.52 6.22 15.11
N ARG A 153 -23.77 7.02 16.14
CA ARG A 153 -25.01 7.81 16.23
C ARG A 153 -24.83 9.25 15.76
N LEU A 154 -23.66 9.81 16.05
CA LEU A 154 -23.38 11.23 15.88
C LEU A 154 -22.03 11.41 15.17
N VAL A 155 -22.04 12.20 14.11
CA VAL A 155 -20.85 12.62 13.37
C VAL A 155 -20.78 14.13 13.35
N TRP A 156 -19.67 14.66 13.83
CA TRP A 156 -19.24 16.03 13.65
C TRP A 156 -18.29 16.09 12.47
N THR A 157 -18.36 17.15 11.66
CA THR A 157 -17.44 17.31 10.55
C THR A 157 -17.11 18.77 10.29
N THR A 158 -15.85 19.02 9.95
CA THR A 158 -15.39 20.31 9.40
C THR A 158 -15.47 20.32 7.87
N ASN A 159 -15.87 19.21 7.25
CA ASN A 159 -15.88 19.06 5.80
C ASN A 159 -17.15 19.66 5.19
N PHE A 160 -16.95 20.39 4.10
CA PHE A 160 -18.03 20.96 3.30
C PHE A 160 -18.67 19.97 2.34
N ASP A 161 -18.01 18.85 2.06
CA ASP A 161 -18.48 17.87 1.10
C ASP A 161 -19.72 17.09 1.61
N PRO A 162 -20.56 16.54 0.70
CA PRO A 162 -21.75 15.80 1.08
C PRO A 162 -21.48 14.30 1.33
N LEU A 163 -20.23 13.84 1.42
CA LEU A 163 -19.90 12.42 1.26
C LEU A 163 -20.44 11.52 2.38
N VAL A 164 -20.62 12.04 3.60
CA VAL A 164 -21.29 11.32 4.69
C VAL A 164 -22.77 11.10 4.35
N ALA A 165 -23.46 12.16 3.91
CA ALA A 165 -24.86 12.09 3.50
C ALA A 165 -25.05 11.20 2.26
N ASP A 166 -24.17 11.28 1.28
CA ASP A 166 -24.18 10.43 0.08
C ASP A 166 -23.88 8.96 0.45
N GLY A 167 -23.00 8.72 1.42
CA GLY A 167 -22.76 7.39 1.98
C GLY A 167 -24.02 6.81 2.63
N CYS A 168 -24.73 7.63 3.42
CA CYS A 168 -26.03 7.28 3.97
C CYS A 168 -27.06 7.02 2.87
N ALA A 169 -27.11 7.85 1.83
CA ALA A 169 -28.02 7.66 0.71
C ALA A 169 -27.86 6.28 0.05
N LYS A 170 -26.61 5.82 -0.12
CA LYS A 170 -26.33 4.48 -0.63
C LYS A 170 -26.81 3.36 0.31
N VAL A 171 -26.58 3.51 1.61
CA VAL A 171 -26.86 2.46 2.61
C VAL A 171 -28.35 2.36 2.98
N TYR A 172 -29.06 3.49 3.03
CA TYR A 172 -30.48 3.59 3.39
C TYR A 172 -31.42 3.67 2.18
N GLY A 173 -30.89 3.76 0.95
CA GLY A 173 -31.70 3.98 -0.26
C GLY A 173 -32.20 5.42 -0.42
N GLY A 174 -31.68 6.37 0.37
CA GLY A 174 -32.02 7.79 0.34
C GLY A 174 -31.43 8.56 1.52
N THR A 175 -31.41 9.89 1.47
CA THR A 175 -30.85 10.74 2.53
C THR A 175 -31.80 10.98 3.71
N GLY A 176 -33.08 10.61 3.59
CA GLY A 176 -34.12 10.99 4.56
C GLY A 176 -33.98 10.41 5.96
N GLN A 177 -33.09 9.43 6.17
CA GLN A 177 -32.81 8.85 7.49
C GLN A 177 -31.69 9.60 8.24
N LEU A 178 -30.84 10.35 7.54
CA LEU A 178 -29.79 11.15 8.18
C LEU A 178 -30.34 12.53 8.52
N THR A 179 -30.26 12.92 9.79
CA THR A 179 -30.51 14.31 10.18
C THR A 179 -29.21 15.11 10.00
N THR A 180 -29.13 15.93 8.96
CA THR A 180 -27.98 16.84 8.75
C THR A 180 -28.28 18.23 9.34
N VAL A 181 -27.41 18.66 10.25
CA VAL A 181 -27.46 19.96 10.94
C VAL A 181 -26.30 20.81 10.44
N ALA A 182 -26.57 22.06 10.08
CA ALA A 182 -25.57 23.05 9.72
C ALA A 182 -25.69 24.27 10.64
N ILE A 183 -24.73 25.21 10.57
CA ILE A 183 -24.74 26.46 11.36
C ILE A 183 -26.10 27.17 11.29
N GLU A 184 -26.75 27.19 10.12
CA GLU A 184 -28.04 27.86 9.91
C GLU A 184 -29.22 27.17 10.63
N THR A 185 -29.05 25.93 11.07
CA THR A 185 -30.07 25.10 11.73
C THR A 185 -29.65 24.66 13.13
N GLY A 186 -28.76 25.41 13.81
CA GLY A 186 -28.15 25.01 15.08
C GLY A 186 -29.12 24.56 16.19
N SER A 187 -30.33 25.15 16.27
CA SER A 187 -31.38 24.71 17.21
C SER A 187 -31.91 23.30 16.92
N LEU A 188 -32.09 22.94 15.64
CA LEU A 188 -32.52 21.61 15.21
C LEU A 188 -31.54 20.51 15.62
N GLY A 189 -30.26 20.85 15.79
CA GLY A 189 -29.24 19.90 16.22
C GLY A 189 -29.39 19.47 17.66
N ARG A 190 -29.68 20.41 18.56
CA ARG A 190 -29.94 20.08 19.97
C ARG A 190 -31.19 19.21 20.09
N ASP A 191 -32.27 19.60 19.43
CA ASP A 191 -33.53 18.84 19.45
C ASP A 191 -33.33 17.42 18.91
N ALA A 192 -32.63 17.25 17.78
CA ALA A 192 -32.37 15.93 17.21
C ALA A 192 -31.55 15.01 18.14
N ILE A 193 -30.54 15.56 18.80
CA ILE A 193 -29.65 14.84 19.72
C ILE A 193 -30.38 14.47 21.02
N ASP A 194 -31.21 15.38 21.54
CA ASP A 194 -31.93 15.18 22.81
C ASP A 194 -33.15 14.26 22.63
N GLU A 195 -33.84 14.34 21.50
CA GLU A 195 -34.93 13.42 21.12
C GLU A 195 -34.42 12.04 20.63
N GLY A 196 -33.11 11.90 20.40
CA GLY A 196 -32.50 10.65 19.94
C GLY A 196 -32.84 10.28 18.49
N ARG A 197 -33.00 11.26 17.60
CA ARG A 197 -33.27 11.08 16.16
C ARG A 197 -31.99 10.72 15.39
N TRP A 198 -31.51 9.49 15.59
CA TRP A 198 -30.28 8.98 14.98
C TRP A 198 -30.48 8.41 13.56
N PRO A 199 -29.46 8.45 12.68
CA PRO A 199 -28.17 9.12 12.85
C PRO A 199 -28.21 10.64 12.61
N VAL A 200 -27.27 11.37 13.22
CA VAL A 200 -27.11 12.82 13.09
C VAL A 200 -25.72 13.16 12.54
N GLU A 201 -25.66 14.03 11.53
CA GLU A 201 -24.44 14.68 11.05
C GLU A 201 -24.51 16.17 11.39
N VAL A 202 -23.49 16.72 12.05
CA VAL A 202 -23.37 18.15 12.37
C VAL A 202 -22.15 18.73 11.66
N LYS A 203 -22.39 19.72 10.79
CA LYS A 203 -21.36 20.43 10.02
C LYS A 203 -20.96 21.73 10.72
N LEU A 204 -19.77 21.72 11.34
CA LEU A 204 -19.27 22.83 12.16
C LEU A 204 -19.02 24.12 11.37
N HIS A 205 -18.62 24.02 10.10
CA HIS A 205 -18.40 25.19 9.23
C HIS A 205 -19.56 25.45 8.25
N GLY A 206 -20.67 24.73 8.39
CA GLY A 206 -21.83 24.82 7.50
C GLY A 206 -21.71 23.99 6.21
N ASP A 207 -22.66 24.21 5.30
CA ASP A 207 -22.71 23.57 3.98
C ASP A 207 -22.25 24.58 2.91
N PHE A 208 -21.34 24.18 2.02
CA PHE A 208 -20.88 25.01 0.90
C PHE A 208 -22.02 25.47 -0.02
N ARG A 209 -23.09 24.68 -0.10
CA ARG A 209 -24.30 24.98 -0.88
C ARG A 209 -25.24 25.95 -0.18
N SER A 210 -25.07 26.20 1.12
CA SER A 210 -25.87 27.20 1.82
C SER A 210 -25.55 28.56 1.22
N ARG A 211 -26.57 29.16 0.63
CA ARG A 211 -26.46 30.52 0.14
C ARG A 211 -26.26 31.36 1.39
N ARG A 212 -25.17 32.14 1.43
CA ARG A 212 -25.00 33.29 2.34
C ARG A 212 -26.05 34.37 2.07
N LEU A 213 -27.32 33.99 2.10
CA LEU A 213 -28.44 34.87 1.98
C LEU A 213 -29.01 35.01 3.37
N LYS A 214 -28.71 36.17 3.98
CA LYS A 214 -29.53 36.92 4.94
C LYS A 214 -29.15 36.91 6.43
N ASN A 215 -28.06 36.31 6.88
CA ASN A 215 -27.68 36.38 8.30
C ASN A 215 -26.62 37.46 8.54
N THR A 216 -26.81 38.30 9.56
CA THR A 216 -25.84 39.30 9.98
C THR A 216 -24.62 38.63 10.65
N GLY A 217 -23.47 39.29 10.67
CA GLY A 217 -22.24 38.72 11.26
C GLY A 217 -22.39 38.35 12.74
N ASP A 218 -23.32 38.97 13.46
CA ASP A 218 -23.59 38.69 14.88
C ASP A 218 -24.40 37.42 15.08
N GLU A 219 -25.41 37.19 14.24
CA GLU A 219 -26.23 35.98 14.26
C GLU A 219 -25.41 34.73 13.95
N LEU A 220 -24.51 34.81 12.96
CA LEU A 220 -23.57 33.74 12.63
C LEU A 220 -22.65 33.37 13.80
N ARG A 221 -22.14 34.38 14.53
CA ARG A 221 -21.30 34.17 15.72
C ARG A 221 -22.08 33.51 16.85
N GLU A 222 -23.34 33.91 17.05
CA GLU A 222 -24.21 33.31 18.06
C GLU A 222 -24.53 31.84 17.74
N GLN A 223 -24.83 31.53 16.48
CA GLN A 223 -25.09 30.14 16.04
C GLN A 223 -23.85 29.26 16.15
N ASP A 224 -22.68 29.77 15.78
CA ASP A 224 -21.40 29.07 15.98
C ASP A 224 -21.15 28.76 17.47
N ALA A 225 -21.36 29.74 18.36
CA ALA A 225 -21.23 29.53 19.80
C ALA A 225 -22.19 28.45 20.33
N LYS A 226 -23.44 28.41 19.84
CA LYS A 226 -24.43 27.37 20.18
C LYS A 226 -23.99 25.97 19.73
N LEU A 227 -23.45 25.84 18.52
CA LEU A 227 -22.94 24.57 18.01
C LEU A 227 -21.73 24.08 18.80
N ARG A 228 -20.80 24.98 19.15
CA ARG A 228 -19.65 24.63 19.99
C ARG A 228 -20.09 24.17 21.38
N ALA A 229 -21.05 24.86 21.99
CA ALA A 229 -21.63 24.44 23.27
C ALA A 229 -22.29 23.05 23.16
N LEU A 230 -22.98 22.76 22.06
CA LEU A 230 -23.57 21.44 21.80
C LEU A 230 -22.50 20.35 21.62
N LEU A 231 -21.37 20.65 20.97
CA LEU A 231 -20.24 19.72 20.87
C LEU A 231 -19.65 19.44 22.26
N ILE A 232 -19.43 20.45 23.08
CA ILE A 232 -18.96 20.31 24.47
C ILE A 232 -19.93 19.43 25.27
N ASP A 233 -21.23 19.70 25.20
CA ASP A 233 -22.26 18.89 25.87
C ASP A 233 -22.25 17.43 25.38
N SER A 234 -22.01 17.21 24.09
CA SER A 234 -21.91 15.87 23.50
C SER A 234 -20.68 15.12 24.00
N CYS A 235 -19.54 15.80 24.16
CA CYS A 235 -18.32 15.22 24.74
C CYS A 235 -18.53 14.76 26.19
N SER A 236 -19.47 15.35 26.94
CA SER A 236 -19.83 14.86 28.29
C SER A 236 -20.68 13.58 28.28
N ARG A 237 -21.29 13.23 27.14
CA ARG A 237 -22.22 12.08 27.02
C ARG A 237 -21.61 10.90 26.27
N TRP A 238 -20.65 11.14 25.39
CA TRP A 238 -20.06 10.13 24.50
C TRP A 238 -18.53 10.25 24.44
N GLY A 239 -17.87 9.14 24.14
CA GLY A 239 -16.47 9.19 23.72
C GLY A 239 -16.34 9.69 22.27
N LEU A 240 -15.14 10.09 21.88
CA LEU A 240 -14.88 10.74 20.59
C LEU A 240 -13.79 10.00 19.81
N VAL A 241 -14.07 9.75 18.54
CA VAL A 241 -13.09 9.28 17.54
C VAL A 241 -12.82 10.41 16.56
N VAL A 242 -11.60 10.91 16.51
CA VAL A 242 -11.19 11.96 15.58
C VAL A 242 -10.46 11.34 14.39
N ALA A 243 -10.92 11.58 13.16
CA ALA A 243 -10.33 11.00 11.96
C ALA A 243 -10.18 12.02 10.83
N GLY A 244 -8.98 12.07 10.22
CA GLY A 244 -8.72 12.96 9.09
C GLY A 244 -8.70 14.46 9.43
N TYR A 245 -8.78 14.81 10.70
CA TYR A 245 -8.65 16.17 11.22
C TYR A 245 -7.24 16.39 11.77
N SER A 246 -6.61 17.50 11.39
CA SER A 246 -5.20 17.78 11.69
C SER A 246 -4.97 18.50 13.01
N GLY A 247 -6.02 19.08 13.61
CA GLY A 247 -5.90 19.94 14.80
C GLY A 247 -5.45 21.37 14.51
N ARG A 248 -5.59 21.84 13.25
CA ARG A 248 -5.19 23.21 12.85
C ARG A 248 -6.26 24.27 13.11
N ASP A 249 -7.53 23.87 13.17
CA ASP A 249 -8.61 24.81 13.34
C ASP A 249 -8.71 25.21 14.82
N GLU A 250 -8.43 26.48 15.11
CA GLU A 250 -8.42 27.00 16.48
C GLU A 250 -9.78 26.85 17.15
N SER A 251 -10.86 27.13 16.43
CA SER A 251 -12.22 27.06 16.98
C SER A 251 -12.59 25.67 17.48
N VAL A 252 -12.24 24.64 16.70
CA VAL A 252 -12.53 23.25 17.04
C VAL A 252 -11.63 22.78 18.17
N MET A 253 -10.33 23.13 18.14
CA MET A 253 -9.40 22.76 19.21
C MET A 253 -9.76 23.44 20.54
N ASP A 254 -10.10 24.72 20.55
CA ASP A 254 -10.60 25.43 21.73
C ASP A 254 -11.83 24.71 22.32
N THR A 255 -12.72 24.23 21.45
CA THR A 255 -13.95 23.53 21.87
C THR A 255 -13.64 22.16 22.48
N LEU A 256 -12.68 21.42 21.93
CA LEU A 256 -12.25 20.14 22.49
C LEU A 256 -11.52 20.30 23.81
N GLU A 257 -10.70 21.35 23.95
CA GLU A 257 -10.02 21.72 25.19
C GLU A 257 -11.02 22.13 26.28
N ALA A 258 -12.00 22.98 25.94
CA ALA A 258 -13.09 23.35 26.85
C ALA A 258 -13.97 22.15 27.25
N ALA A 259 -14.18 21.19 26.34
CA ALA A 259 -14.85 19.93 26.67
C ALA A 259 -14.04 19.10 27.68
N LEU A 260 -12.72 19.11 27.54
CA LEU A 260 -11.81 18.41 28.44
C LEU A 260 -11.82 19.02 29.84
N GLU A 261 -12.10 20.31 30.00
CA GLU A 261 -12.22 20.96 31.31
C GLU A 261 -13.39 20.43 32.14
N ARG A 262 -14.46 19.92 31.50
CA ARG A 262 -15.62 19.35 32.20
C ARG A 262 -15.29 18.02 32.87
N ASP A 263 -15.92 17.77 34.01
CA ASP A 263 -15.86 16.49 34.70
C ASP A 263 -16.61 15.40 33.92
N GLY A 264 -16.07 14.18 33.93
CA GLY A 264 -16.69 13.03 33.26
C GLY A 264 -16.76 13.14 31.73
N CYS A 265 -15.93 13.98 31.10
CA CYS A 265 -15.85 14.07 29.64
C CYS A 265 -15.29 12.78 29.01
N PHE A 266 -15.70 12.54 27.76
CA PHE A 266 -15.32 11.40 26.93
C PHE A 266 -15.49 10.03 27.63
N PRO A 267 -16.67 9.68 28.17
CA PRO A 267 -16.85 8.48 28.99
C PRO A 267 -16.56 7.15 28.27
N ALA A 268 -16.61 7.11 26.93
CA ALA A 268 -16.22 5.92 26.14
C ALA A 268 -14.78 5.99 25.59
N GLY A 269 -14.07 7.08 25.85
CA GLY A 269 -12.69 7.35 25.49
C GLY A 269 -12.48 8.42 24.42
N LEU A 270 -11.24 8.88 24.26
CA LEU A 270 -10.80 9.82 23.23
C LEU A 270 -9.74 9.17 22.33
N PHE A 271 -10.08 8.92 21.07
CA PHE A 271 -9.21 8.24 20.11
C PHE A 271 -8.89 9.17 18.94
N TRP A 272 -7.61 9.45 18.72
CA TRP A 272 -7.16 10.30 17.63
C TRP A 272 -6.48 9.48 16.55
N LEU A 273 -7.17 9.27 15.43
CA LEU A 273 -6.67 8.48 14.30
C LEU A 273 -5.69 9.32 13.50
N HIS A 274 -4.43 8.90 13.51
CA HIS A 274 -3.32 9.62 12.93
C HIS A 274 -2.66 8.83 11.80
N ARG A 275 -2.47 9.48 10.65
CA ARG A 275 -1.87 8.85 9.47
C ARG A 275 -0.41 9.27 9.32
N GLY A 276 0.44 8.28 9.06
CA GLY A 276 1.87 8.48 8.79
C GLY A 276 2.74 8.37 10.04
N GLU A 277 4.05 8.49 9.82
CA GLU A 277 5.08 8.31 10.85
C GLU A 277 5.44 9.61 11.59
N ASP A 278 5.02 10.77 11.08
CA ASP A 278 5.25 12.07 11.72
C ASP A 278 4.42 12.21 13.00
N THR A 279 4.88 12.96 13.99
CA THR A 279 4.07 13.24 15.19
C THR A 279 2.91 14.19 14.86
N PRO A 280 1.74 14.07 15.51
CA PRO A 280 0.64 15.02 15.35
C PRO A 280 1.06 16.42 15.83
N LEU A 281 0.28 17.45 15.50
CA LEU A 281 0.60 18.84 15.89
C LEU A 281 0.75 18.98 17.42
N PRO A 282 1.64 19.87 17.91
CA PRO A 282 1.88 20.03 19.35
C PRO A 282 0.61 20.22 20.19
N ARG A 283 -0.37 20.96 19.65
CA ARG A 283 -1.67 21.18 20.31
C ARG A 283 -2.48 19.89 20.50
N VAL A 284 -2.44 18.99 19.52
CA VAL A 284 -3.06 17.65 19.63
C VAL A 284 -2.32 16.79 20.65
N GLN A 285 -0.97 16.86 20.68
CA GLN A 285 -0.17 16.15 21.67
C GLN A 285 -0.53 16.58 23.10
N GLN A 286 -0.70 17.89 23.31
CA GLN A 286 -1.12 18.47 24.59
C GLN A 286 -2.54 18.04 24.98
N LEU A 287 -3.49 18.06 24.05
CA LEU A 287 -4.86 17.58 24.28
C LEU A 287 -4.87 16.11 24.73
N LEU A 288 -4.13 15.24 24.03
CA LEU A 288 -4.05 13.81 24.38
C LEU A 288 -3.35 13.57 25.72
N ALA A 289 -2.31 14.33 26.02
CA ALA A 289 -1.62 14.26 27.32
C ALA A 289 -2.52 14.72 28.47
N ALA A 290 -3.28 15.80 28.26
CA ALA A 290 -4.25 16.30 29.24
C ALA A 290 -5.44 15.34 29.43
N ALA A 291 -5.86 14.63 28.39
CA ALA A 291 -6.87 13.58 28.51
C ALA A 291 -6.35 12.39 29.33
N ALA A 292 -5.12 11.97 29.06
CA ALA A 292 -4.47 10.89 29.81
C ALA A 292 -4.28 11.24 31.30
N SER A 293 -3.95 12.49 31.64
CA SER A 293 -3.81 12.92 33.04
C SER A 293 -5.14 12.95 33.80
N LYS A 294 -6.27 13.03 33.09
CA LYS A 294 -7.63 12.86 33.62
C LYS A 294 -8.11 11.41 33.59
N GLU A 295 -7.22 10.44 33.32
CA GLU A 295 -7.52 9.02 33.22
C GLU A 295 -8.57 8.66 32.15
N ILE A 296 -8.72 9.52 31.14
CA ILE A 296 -9.61 9.25 30.00
C ILE A 296 -8.95 8.19 29.14
N ASP A 297 -9.66 7.07 28.96
CA ASP A 297 -9.18 5.96 28.16
C ASP A 297 -9.05 6.35 26.68
N GLY A 298 -7.95 5.98 26.02
CA GLY A 298 -7.71 6.32 24.61
C GLY A 298 -6.29 6.81 24.35
N GLY A 299 -6.12 7.57 23.28
CA GLY A 299 -4.81 8.03 22.82
C GLY A 299 -4.70 8.16 21.31
N LEU A 300 -3.45 8.27 20.83
CA LEU A 300 -3.14 8.30 19.41
C LEU A 300 -3.30 6.90 18.80
N VAL A 301 -4.07 6.76 17.73
CA VAL A 301 -4.23 5.51 16.98
C VAL A 301 -3.54 5.66 15.63
N PRO A 302 -2.37 5.02 15.39
CA PRO A 302 -1.74 5.06 14.08
C PRO A 302 -2.59 4.27 13.08
N ILE A 303 -2.84 4.87 11.92
CA ILE A 303 -3.65 4.29 10.84
C ILE A 303 -2.99 4.48 9.47
N GLU A 304 -3.24 3.53 8.56
CA GLU A 304 -2.83 3.66 7.15
C GLU A 304 -3.66 4.72 6.43
N ASN A 305 -4.98 4.61 6.55
CA ASN A 305 -5.95 5.59 6.05
C ASN A 305 -7.34 5.32 6.66
N PHE A 306 -8.27 6.26 6.43
CA PHE A 306 -9.64 6.18 6.92
C PHE A 306 -10.38 4.94 6.40
N ASP A 307 -10.33 4.67 5.09
CA ASP A 307 -11.03 3.53 4.46
C ASP A 307 -10.62 2.17 5.07
N GLU A 308 -9.32 1.93 5.24
CA GLU A 308 -8.81 0.67 5.83
C GLU A 308 -9.16 0.53 7.31
N THR A 309 -9.10 1.63 8.07
CA THR A 309 -9.51 1.61 9.48
C THR A 309 -10.97 1.22 9.62
N LEU A 310 -11.85 1.85 8.82
CA LEU A 310 -13.29 1.56 8.84
C LEU A 310 -13.59 0.14 8.37
N ARG A 311 -12.80 -0.42 7.45
CA ARG A 311 -12.88 -1.84 7.06
C ARG A 311 -12.60 -2.75 8.25
N ASP A 312 -11.56 -2.48 9.01
CA ASP A 312 -11.23 -3.30 10.19
C ASP A 312 -12.28 -3.17 11.29
N LEU A 313 -12.88 -1.99 11.47
CA LEU A 313 -14.02 -1.81 12.39
C LEU A 313 -15.23 -2.64 11.96
N VAL A 314 -15.65 -2.54 10.70
CA VAL A 314 -16.80 -3.29 10.16
C VAL A 314 -16.61 -4.79 10.33
N ARG A 315 -15.40 -5.31 10.12
CA ARG A 315 -15.09 -6.74 10.26
C ARG A 315 -15.27 -7.28 11.68
N LEU A 316 -15.15 -6.44 12.70
CA LEU A 316 -15.27 -6.86 14.11
C LEU A 316 -16.64 -6.57 14.72
N VAL A 317 -17.50 -5.82 14.03
CA VAL A 317 -18.87 -5.58 14.49
C VAL A 317 -19.76 -6.73 14.02
N VAL A 318 -20.35 -7.44 14.97
CA VAL A 318 -21.32 -8.51 14.72
C VAL A 318 -22.67 -7.92 14.32
N ASP A 319 -23.42 -8.64 13.48
CA ASP A 319 -24.78 -8.30 13.03
C ASP A 319 -24.90 -7.02 12.20
N LEU A 320 -23.83 -6.65 11.48
CA LEU A 320 -23.86 -5.54 10.53
C LEU A 320 -24.33 -6.02 9.14
N ASP A 321 -25.28 -5.31 8.52
CA ASP A 321 -25.67 -5.53 7.12
C ASP A 321 -24.60 -4.95 6.18
N THR A 322 -23.69 -5.78 5.69
CA THR A 322 -22.57 -5.38 4.81
C THR A 322 -22.90 -5.43 3.33
N THR A 323 -24.16 -5.69 2.94
CA THR A 323 -24.55 -5.93 1.53
C THR A 323 -24.04 -4.83 0.58
N VAL A 324 -24.25 -3.56 0.94
CA VAL A 324 -23.81 -2.41 0.14
C VAL A 324 -22.28 -2.28 0.09
N LEU A 325 -21.58 -2.68 1.17
CA LEU A 325 -20.11 -2.68 1.19
C LEU A 325 -19.53 -3.79 0.32
N ASP A 326 -20.16 -4.96 0.31
CA ASP A 326 -19.77 -6.09 -0.51
C ASP A 326 -20.00 -5.80 -2.00
N GLU A 327 -21.09 -5.12 -2.35
CA GLU A 327 -21.34 -4.59 -3.70
C GLU A 327 -20.23 -3.64 -4.14
N ILE A 328 -19.84 -2.65 -3.31
CA ILE A 328 -18.75 -1.73 -3.63
C ILE A 328 -17.41 -2.45 -3.76
N ALA A 329 -17.15 -3.45 -2.91
CA ALA A 329 -15.96 -4.28 -3.01
C ALA A 329 -15.95 -5.11 -4.30
N SER A 330 -17.13 -5.52 -4.79
CA SER A 330 -17.30 -6.22 -6.07
C SER A 330 -17.14 -5.29 -7.28
N GLU A 331 -17.67 -4.07 -7.23
CA GLU A 331 -17.54 -3.03 -8.27
C GLU A 331 -16.09 -2.54 -8.42
N ARG A 332 -15.34 -2.44 -7.31
CA ARG A 332 -13.92 -2.02 -7.30
C ARG A 332 -12.95 -3.09 -7.80
N ARG A 333 -13.40 -4.24 -8.33
CA ARG A 333 -12.55 -5.11 -9.16
C ARG A 333 -12.37 -4.52 -10.56
N VAL A 334 -11.74 -3.35 -10.65
CA VAL A 334 -11.16 -2.86 -11.91
C VAL A 334 -9.66 -2.71 -11.71
N TRP A 335 -8.97 -3.85 -11.66
CA TRP A 335 -7.62 -3.89 -12.23
C TRP A 335 -7.83 -4.06 -13.73
N SER A 336 -8.17 -2.96 -14.43
CA SER A 336 -7.90 -2.98 -15.86
C SER A 336 -6.38 -2.91 -15.98
N PRO A 337 -5.71 -3.85 -16.67
CA PRO A 337 -4.32 -3.68 -17.04
C PRO A 337 -4.11 -2.27 -17.60
N ALA A 338 -2.96 -1.66 -17.30
CA ALA A 338 -2.59 -0.41 -17.94
C ALA A 338 -2.75 -0.61 -19.46
N PRO A 339 -3.51 0.28 -20.15
CA PRO A 339 -3.76 0.11 -21.57
C PRO A 339 -2.42 0.04 -22.30
N HIS A 340 -2.31 -0.84 -23.30
CA HIS A 340 -1.13 -0.93 -24.14
C HIS A 340 -0.79 0.46 -24.69
N PRO A 341 0.43 0.99 -24.45
CA PRO A 341 0.83 2.26 -25.04
C PRO A 341 0.72 2.18 -26.56
N THR A 342 -0.26 2.87 -27.15
CA THR A 342 -0.42 2.96 -28.61
C THR A 342 0.29 4.23 -29.11
N GLY A 343 1.33 4.06 -29.92
CA GLY A 343 2.00 5.20 -30.57
C GLY A 343 3.37 4.84 -31.15
N ASN A 344 3.69 5.41 -32.31
CA ASN A 344 4.98 5.24 -33.00
C ASN A 344 5.90 6.47 -32.83
N ARG A 345 5.81 7.17 -31.69
CA ARG A 345 6.61 8.37 -31.41
C ARG A 345 7.69 8.07 -30.39
N GLY A 346 8.90 8.51 -30.73
CA GLY A 346 10.17 8.11 -30.12
C GLY A 346 10.28 8.23 -28.61
N TYR A 347 11.25 7.47 -28.12
CA TYR A 347 11.74 7.24 -26.76
C TYR A 347 11.54 8.36 -25.72
N PRO A 348 11.39 8.02 -24.41
CA PRO A 348 11.28 6.67 -23.84
C PRO A 348 9.83 6.23 -23.63
N VAL A 349 9.48 5.07 -24.20
CA VAL A 349 8.44 4.19 -23.66
C VAL A 349 9.16 3.29 -22.64
N VAL A 350 8.73 3.29 -21.39
CA VAL A 350 9.35 2.51 -20.30
C VAL A 350 9.49 1.05 -20.73
N ARG A 351 10.74 0.55 -20.81
CA ARG A 351 11.01 -0.86 -21.12
C ARG A 351 10.93 -1.67 -19.82
N LEU A 352 9.98 -2.60 -19.78
CA LEU A 352 9.85 -3.52 -18.65
C LEU A 352 10.77 -4.74 -18.81
N ASN A 353 11.11 -5.35 -17.68
CA ASN A 353 12.08 -6.43 -17.59
C ASN A 353 11.42 -7.80 -17.35
N ALA A 354 10.17 -7.98 -17.76
CA ALA A 354 9.39 -9.19 -17.47
C ALA A 354 8.93 -9.89 -18.76
N LEU A 355 9.06 -11.22 -18.80
CA LEU A 355 8.52 -12.10 -19.85
C LEU A 355 7.27 -12.82 -19.34
N GLU A 356 6.20 -12.82 -20.14
CA GLU A 356 4.98 -13.56 -19.81
C GLU A 356 5.22 -15.08 -19.90
N LEU A 357 4.72 -15.85 -18.94
CA LEU A 357 4.61 -17.30 -19.06
C LEU A 357 3.30 -17.64 -19.77
N THR A 358 3.36 -17.81 -21.09
CA THR A 358 2.20 -18.13 -21.94
C THR A 358 1.76 -19.59 -21.81
N GLY A 359 2.62 -20.45 -21.26
CA GLY A 359 2.32 -21.85 -20.92
C GLY A 359 2.93 -22.21 -19.57
N THR A 360 2.13 -22.81 -18.70
CA THR A 360 2.56 -23.26 -17.36
C THR A 360 2.02 -24.66 -17.07
N PRO A 361 2.68 -25.45 -16.19
CA PRO A 361 2.19 -26.74 -15.76
C PRO A 361 0.85 -26.59 -15.02
N THR A 362 -0.15 -27.38 -15.41
CA THR A 362 -1.49 -27.37 -14.79
C THR A 362 -1.68 -28.46 -13.74
N VAL A 363 -0.77 -29.44 -13.68
CA VAL A 363 -0.82 -30.55 -12.73
C VAL A 363 0.58 -30.89 -12.23
N CYS A 364 0.67 -31.42 -11.02
CA CYS A 364 1.88 -32.03 -10.44
C CYS A 364 1.52 -33.35 -9.74
N ARG A 365 2.52 -34.16 -9.35
CA ARG A 365 2.28 -35.30 -8.46
C ARG A 365 2.04 -34.83 -7.04
N ARG A 366 1.10 -35.47 -6.35
CA ARG A 366 0.87 -35.31 -4.92
C ARG A 366 1.05 -36.64 -4.23
N VAL A 367 2.02 -36.68 -3.34
CA VAL A 367 2.34 -37.84 -2.52
C VAL A 367 1.96 -37.54 -1.08
N VAL A 368 0.98 -38.27 -0.55
CA VAL A 368 0.65 -38.20 0.87
C VAL A 368 1.56 -39.18 1.60
N CYS A 369 2.51 -38.64 2.34
CA CYS A 369 3.41 -39.42 3.20
C CYS A 369 3.66 -38.70 4.53
N ASP A 370 4.23 -39.44 5.46
CA ASP A 370 4.64 -39.00 6.81
C ASP A 370 5.95 -38.19 6.84
N ALA A 371 6.50 -37.83 5.67
CA ALA A 371 7.58 -36.85 5.57
C ALA A 371 7.22 -35.56 6.31
N GLY A 372 8.18 -35.03 7.06
CA GLY A 372 8.01 -33.84 7.90
C GLY A 372 7.88 -32.53 7.10
N GLY A 373 8.84 -31.62 7.26
CA GLY A 373 8.81 -30.29 6.68
C GLY A 373 9.36 -30.22 5.24
N VAL A 374 9.38 -29.01 4.68
CA VAL A 374 10.03 -28.75 3.37
C VAL A 374 11.51 -29.17 3.38
N LYS A 375 12.21 -28.96 4.51
CA LYS A 375 13.62 -29.33 4.66
C LYS A 375 13.84 -30.83 4.47
N ASP A 376 13.00 -31.67 5.04
CA ASP A 376 13.14 -33.13 4.98
C ASP A 376 12.93 -33.65 3.56
N VAL A 377 11.95 -33.09 2.85
CA VAL A 377 11.70 -33.38 1.42
C VAL A 377 12.90 -32.96 0.57
N LYS A 378 13.46 -31.76 0.82
CA LYS A 378 14.64 -31.27 0.08
C LYS A 378 15.87 -32.12 0.33
N SER A 379 16.15 -32.48 1.58
CA SER A 379 17.27 -33.35 1.92
C SER A 379 17.12 -34.75 1.33
N ALA A 380 15.91 -35.30 1.27
CA ALA A 380 15.66 -36.59 0.61
C ALA A 380 15.93 -36.52 -0.91
N ILE A 381 15.50 -35.46 -1.58
CA ILE A 381 15.78 -35.22 -3.00
C ILE A 381 17.29 -35.11 -3.23
N GLU A 382 17.98 -34.27 -2.45
CA GLU A 382 19.43 -34.05 -2.57
C GLU A 382 20.23 -35.32 -2.33
N ALA A 383 19.88 -36.11 -1.31
CA ALA A 383 20.54 -37.38 -1.00
C ALA A 383 20.34 -38.46 -2.06
N SER A 384 19.20 -38.44 -2.77
CA SER A 384 18.89 -39.42 -3.81
C SER A 384 19.68 -39.20 -5.11
N GLY A 385 20.04 -37.94 -5.42
CA GLY A 385 20.61 -37.56 -6.70
C GLY A 385 19.68 -37.75 -7.92
N LEU A 386 18.40 -38.08 -7.70
CA LEU A 386 17.42 -38.32 -8.75
C LEU A 386 16.82 -37.01 -9.28
N PRO A 387 16.37 -36.97 -10.55
CA PRO A 387 15.81 -35.77 -11.18
C PRO A 387 14.37 -35.51 -10.71
N VAL A 388 14.21 -35.13 -9.44
CA VAL A 388 12.92 -34.82 -8.81
C VAL A 388 12.93 -33.39 -8.26
N ILE A 389 11.86 -32.64 -8.52
CA ILE A 389 11.64 -31.31 -7.97
C ILE A 389 10.41 -31.38 -7.09
N GLY A 390 10.54 -31.16 -5.78
CA GLY A 390 9.41 -31.30 -4.87
C GLY A 390 9.42 -30.33 -3.70
N THR A 391 8.24 -30.09 -3.13
CA THR A 391 8.02 -29.24 -1.95
C THR A 391 6.94 -29.83 -1.05
N ARG A 392 6.98 -29.52 0.26
CA ARG A 392 5.93 -29.92 1.19
C ARG A 392 4.81 -28.87 1.21
N SER A 393 3.56 -29.33 1.15
CA SER A 393 2.35 -28.52 1.28
C SER A 393 1.38 -29.17 2.28
N LYS A 394 0.28 -28.50 2.61
CA LYS A 394 -0.83 -29.09 3.40
C LYS A 394 -1.46 -30.32 2.72
N ALA A 395 -1.43 -30.38 1.39
CA ALA A 395 -2.04 -31.48 0.63
C ALA A 395 -1.15 -32.74 0.54
N GLY A 396 0.12 -32.63 0.97
CA GLY A 396 1.16 -33.65 0.81
C GLY A 396 2.44 -33.06 0.19
N VAL A 397 3.33 -33.93 -0.26
CA VAL A 397 4.50 -33.56 -1.07
C VAL A 397 4.05 -33.34 -2.51
N LEU A 398 4.22 -32.13 -3.02
CA LEU A 398 3.98 -31.81 -4.43
C LEU A 398 5.28 -31.97 -5.20
N ALA A 399 5.27 -32.69 -6.32
CA ALA A 399 6.48 -33.02 -7.06
C ALA A 399 6.31 -33.08 -8.58
N PHE A 400 7.40 -32.77 -9.28
CA PHE A 400 7.67 -33.10 -10.68
C PHE A 400 8.80 -34.11 -10.73
N GLY A 401 8.69 -35.10 -11.61
CA GLY A 401 9.62 -36.23 -11.67
C GLY A 401 8.99 -37.46 -12.28
N ALA A 402 9.83 -38.43 -12.63
CA ALA A 402 9.33 -39.73 -13.04
C ALA A 402 8.68 -40.43 -11.86
N ASP A 403 7.59 -41.16 -12.08
CA ASP A 403 6.83 -41.76 -10.97
C ASP A 403 7.69 -42.73 -10.14
N ALA A 404 8.59 -43.47 -10.80
CA ALA A 404 9.56 -44.34 -10.15
C ALA A 404 10.54 -43.53 -9.28
N ASP A 405 11.05 -42.41 -9.79
CA ASP A 405 12.02 -41.57 -9.09
C ASP A 405 11.38 -40.87 -7.88
N VAL A 406 10.16 -40.33 -8.03
CA VAL A 406 9.43 -39.69 -6.92
C VAL A 406 9.18 -40.70 -5.80
N ARG A 407 8.86 -41.96 -6.13
CA ARG A 407 8.71 -43.03 -5.13
C ARG A 407 10.03 -43.43 -4.50
N ALA A 408 11.11 -43.49 -5.27
CA ALA A 408 12.44 -43.81 -4.77
C ALA A 408 12.95 -42.75 -3.79
N VAL A 409 12.79 -41.46 -4.12
CA VAL A 409 13.12 -40.32 -3.25
C VAL A 409 12.38 -40.40 -1.91
N LEU A 410 11.11 -40.79 -1.93
CA LEU A 410 10.26 -40.84 -0.75
C LEU A 410 10.18 -42.24 -0.10
N SER A 411 11.06 -43.17 -0.49
CA SER A 411 11.02 -44.56 -0.03
C SER A 411 11.24 -44.74 1.48
N ALA A 412 11.90 -43.77 2.13
CA ALA A 412 12.08 -43.73 3.59
C ALA A 412 10.81 -43.32 4.35
N TYR A 413 9.76 -42.89 3.65
CA TYR A 413 8.50 -42.42 4.21
C TYR A 413 7.35 -43.35 3.83
N GLU A 414 6.36 -43.50 4.71
CA GLU A 414 5.17 -44.30 4.43
C GLU A 414 4.24 -43.55 3.46
N ILE A 415 4.22 -44.00 2.20
CA ILE A 415 3.36 -43.43 1.15
C ILE A 415 1.93 -43.98 1.29
N LYS A 416 0.99 -43.11 1.67
CA LYS A 416 -0.45 -43.41 1.80
C LYS A 416 -1.22 -43.22 0.51
N SER A 417 -0.85 -42.22 -0.30
CA SER A 417 -1.48 -41.97 -1.60
C SER A 417 -0.50 -41.35 -2.59
N PHE A 418 -0.74 -41.57 -3.89
CA PHE A 418 0.09 -41.08 -4.98
C PHE A 418 -0.81 -40.71 -6.16
N ASP A 419 -1.16 -39.43 -6.25
CA ASP A 419 -2.20 -38.94 -7.16
C ASP A 419 -1.74 -37.70 -7.93
N LEU A 420 -2.59 -37.20 -8.82
CA LEU A 420 -2.39 -35.88 -9.44
C LEU A 420 -2.96 -34.77 -8.56
N HIS A 421 -2.32 -33.60 -8.59
CA HIS A 421 -2.81 -32.38 -7.96
C HIS A 421 -2.88 -31.25 -8.97
N PRO A 422 -4.06 -30.63 -9.16
CA PRO A 422 -4.22 -29.48 -10.05
C PRO A 422 -3.54 -28.24 -9.47
N ILE A 423 -2.81 -27.52 -10.32
CA ILE A 423 -2.19 -26.24 -9.99
C ILE A 423 -3.17 -25.14 -10.37
N GLU A 424 -3.84 -24.58 -9.37
CA GLU A 424 -4.85 -23.55 -9.57
C GLU A 424 -4.20 -22.16 -9.67
N ALA A 425 -4.49 -21.44 -10.76
CA ALA A 425 -3.95 -20.09 -11.02
C ALA A 425 -4.15 -19.12 -9.84
N ARG A 426 -5.29 -19.19 -9.14
CA ARG A 426 -5.58 -18.35 -7.95
C ARG A 426 -4.55 -18.48 -6.83
N ARG A 427 -3.90 -19.64 -6.69
CA ARG A 427 -2.89 -19.89 -5.65
C ARG A 427 -1.52 -19.32 -6.04
N LEU A 428 -1.31 -19.02 -7.31
CA LEU A 428 -0.08 -18.44 -7.84
C LEU A 428 -0.02 -16.93 -7.63
N ARG A 429 -1.13 -16.30 -7.20
CA ARG A 429 -1.20 -14.87 -6.84
C ARG A 429 -0.32 -14.50 -5.64
N TYR A 430 -0.13 -15.44 -4.72
CA TYR A 430 0.59 -15.24 -3.47
C TYR A 430 1.87 -16.08 -3.47
N ASP A 431 2.75 -15.84 -2.48
CA ASP A 431 3.95 -16.65 -2.28
C ASP A 431 3.63 -18.03 -1.70
N SER A 432 2.99 -18.86 -2.53
CA SER A 432 2.53 -20.20 -2.19
C SER A 432 3.60 -21.27 -2.45
N HIS A 433 3.40 -22.45 -1.87
CA HIS A 433 4.26 -23.61 -2.12
C HIS A 433 4.23 -24.01 -3.60
N GLU A 434 3.08 -23.89 -4.26
CA GLU A 434 2.90 -24.13 -5.69
C GLU A 434 3.72 -23.13 -6.52
N ARG A 435 3.69 -21.83 -6.20
CA ARG A 435 4.52 -20.83 -6.90
C ARG A 435 6.01 -21.06 -6.68
N GLY A 436 6.40 -21.45 -5.47
CA GLY A 436 7.78 -21.84 -5.16
C GLY A 436 8.24 -23.06 -5.96
N LEU A 437 7.39 -24.08 -6.08
CA LEU A 437 7.64 -25.28 -6.89
C LEU A 437 7.80 -24.93 -8.38
N LEU A 438 6.92 -24.09 -8.92
CA LEU A 438 7.00 -23.64 -10.31
C LEU A 438 8.27 -22.83 -10.57
N ARG A 439 8.66 -21.94 -9.66
CA ARG A 439 9.91 -21.16 -9.77
C ARG A 439 11.13 -22.07 -9.84
N GLU A 440 11.18 -23.10 -9.01
CA GLU A 440 12.27 -24.06 -8.99
C GLU A 440 12.32 -24.89 -10.28
N ALA A 441 11.17 -25.35 -10.75
CA ALA A 441 11.05 -26.08 -12.01
C ALA A 441 11.45 -25.21 -13.22
N LEU A 442 11.00 -23.95 -13.27
CA LEU A 442 11.37 -23.01 -14.32
C LEU A 442 12.88 -22.74 -14.32
N THR A 443 13.47 -22.55 -13.14
CA THR A 443 14.93 -22.38 -13.00
C THR A 443 15.67 -23.59 -13.55
N GLN A 444 15.19 -24.81 -13.26
CA GLN A 444 15.79 -26.03 -13.79
C GLN A 444 15.65 -26.15 -15.31
N ALA A 445 14.48 -25.77 -15.87
CA ALA A 445 14.27 -25.73 -17.31
C ALA A 445 15.29 -24.80 -18.00
N LEU A 446 15.51 -23.60 -17.45
CA LEU A 446 16.47 -22.64 -17.98
C LEU A 446 17.92 -23.12 -17.85
N ILE A 447 18.28 -23.75 -16.73
CA ILE A 447 19.60 -24.38 -16.54
C ILE A 447 19.87 -25.43 -17.61
N ARG A 448 18.90 -26.34 -17.82
CA ARG A 448 19.02 -27.46 -18.75
C ARG A 448 19.11 -26.97 -20.19
N GLU A 449 18.19 -26.11 -20.60
CA GLU A 449 18.10 -25.60 -21.97
C GLU A 449 19.32 -24.74 -22.33
N HIS A 450 19.73 -23.86 -21.42
CA HIS A 450 20.76 -22.87 -21.70
C HIS A 450 22.12 -23.16 -21.07
N ARG A 451 22.36 -24.34 -20.49
CA ARG A 451 23.65 -24.73 -19.88
C ARG A 451 24.16 -23.67 -18.90
N MET A 452 23.31 -23.33 -17.93
CA MET A 452 23.59 -22.33 -16.89
C MET A 452 23.81 -23.01 -15.53
N THR A 453 24.40 -22.29 -14.59
CA THR A 453 24.40 -22.64 -13.17
C THR A 453 23.44 -21.71 -12.42
N ALA A 454 22.91 -22.17 -11.29
CA ALA A 454 22.02 -21.37 -10.45
C ALA A 454 22.47 -21.35 -8.99
N VAL A 455 22.36 -20.18 -8.37
CA VAL A 455 22.42 -20.01 -6.92
C VAL A 455 21.04 -19.59 -6.44
N ARG A 456 20.38 -20.48 -5.69
CA ARG A 456 19.04 -20.24 -5.17
C ARG A 456 19.07 -19.26 -4.01
N ARG A 457 18.21 -18.25 -4.01
CA ARG A 457 17.96 -17.36 -2.86
C ARG A 457 16.49 -17.41 -2.50
N ARG A 458 16.16 -16.85 -1.33
CA ARG A 458 14.78 -16.85 -0.80
C ARG A 458 13.79 -16.18 -1.76
N SER A 459 14.18 -15.07 -2.39
CA SER A 459 13.29 -14.21 -3.18
C SER A 459 13.64 -14.12 -4.67
N ALA A 460 14.72 -14.75 -5.12
CA ALA A 460 15.17 -14.76 -6.52
C ALA A 460 16.15 -15.93 -6.74
N ASP A 461 16.32 -16.38 -7.97
CA ASP A 461 17.39 -17.30 -8.35
C ASP A 461 18.41 -16.58 -9.21
N LEU A 462 19.69 -16.78 -8.92
CA LEU A 462 20.79 -16.15 -9.66
C LEU A 462 21.34 -17.14 -10.67
N LEU A 463 21.18 -16.85 -11.95
CA LEU A 463 21.67 -17.66 -13.06
C LEU A 463 22.96 -17.07 -13.64
N ALA A 464 23.91 -17.93 -13.98
CA ALA A 464 25.12 -17.55 -14.70
C ALA A 464 25.52 -18.61 -15.73
N PRO A 465 26.27 -18.26 -16.79
CA PRO A 465 26.87 -19.23 -17.71
C PRO A 465 27.67 -20.30 -16.97
N ALA A 466 27.43 -21.59 -17.27
CA ALA A 466 28.24 -22.67 -16.70
C ALA A 466 29.71 -22.59 -17.13
N SER A 467 29.96 -22.16 -18.37
CA SER A 467 31.27 -21.79 -18.88
C SER A 467 31.20 -20.44 -19.60
N ALA A 468 32.04 -19.49 -19.19
CA ALA A 468 32.16 -18.18 -19.80
C ALA A 468 32.84 -18.22 -21.20
N GLU A 469 33.41 -19.37 -21.58
CA GLU A 469 34.14 -19.57 -22.83
C GLU A 469 33.25 -20.14 -23.95
N ASP A 470 32.04 -20.62 -23.63
CA ASP A 470 31.13 -21.17 -24.63
C ASP A 470 30.73 -20.09 -25.65
N GLU A 471 30.88 -20.43 -26.94
CA GLU A 471 30.63 -19.53 -28.07
C GLU A 471 29.22 -18.93 -28.05
N LYS A 472 28.25 -19.64 -27.45
CA LYS A 472 26.87 -19.15 -27.29
C LYS A 472 26.78 -17.82 -26.53
N TRP A 473 27.76 -17.52 -25.67
CA TRP A 473 27.81 -16.29 -24.88
C TRP A 473 28.56 -15.16 -25.57
N THR A 474 29.07 -15.37 -26.78
CA THR A 474 29.75 -14.34 -27.58
C THR A 474 28.93 -13.04 -27.72
N PRO A 475 27.60 -13.06 -27.97
CA PRO A 475 26.81 -11.83 -28.00
C PRO A 475 26.83 -11.08 -26.67
N LEU A 476 26.71 -11.78 -25.54
CA LEU A 476 26.82 -11.18 -24.21
C LEU A 476 28.23 -10.61 -23.96
N LYS A 477 29.27 -11.34 -24.38
CA LYS A 477 30.68 -10.91 -24.28
C LYS A 477 30.93 -9.62 -25.06
N LYS A 478 30.31 -9.45 -26.23
CA LYS A 478 30.39 -8.22 -27.02
C LYS A 478 29.75 -7.02 -26.31
N LEU A 479 28.68 -7.24 -25.54
CA LEU A 479 27.98 -6.16 -24.83
C LEU A 479 28.75 -5.63 -23.62
N ILE A 480 29.43 -6.49 -22.87
CA ILE A 480 30.01 -6.14 -21.56
C ILE A 480 31.50 -6.45 -21.41
N GLY A 481 32.15 -6.99 -22.44
CA GLY A 481 33.54 -7.41 -22.41
C GLY A 481 33.70 -8.74 -21.68
N SER A 482 34.31 -8.74 -20.49
CA SER A 482 34.52 -9.99 -19.74
C SER A 482 33.23 -10.49 -19.11
N LEU A 483 32.98 -11.80 -19.22
CA LEU A 483 31.84 -12.51 -18.62
C LEU A 483 32.15 -13.10 -17.24
N GLY A 484 33.40 -13.04 -16.79
CA GLY A 484 33.77 -13.51 -15.47
C GLY A 484 35.24 -13.29 -15.14
N GLY A 485 35.58 -13.56 -13.89
CA GLY A 485 36.94 -13.44 -13.40
C GLY A 485 37.02 -13.53 -11.88
N ARG A 486 38.18 -13.18 -11.33
CA ARG A 486 38.37 -13.03 -9.88
C ARG A 486 38.15 -11.58 -9.48
N VAL A 487 37.61 -11.36 -8.29
CA VAL A 487 37.49 -10.01 -7.72
C VAL A 487 38.89 -9.54 -7.27
N PRO A 488 39.33 -8.32 -7.62
CA PRO A 488 40.63 -7.82 -7.21
C PRO A 488 40.84 -7.90 -5.69
N LYS A 489 42.03 -8.33 -5.26
CA LYS A 489 42.42 -8.49 -3.83
C LYS A 489 41.61 -9.54 -3.05
N GLN A 490 40.76 -10.32 -3.72
CA GLN A 490 39.87 -11.34 -3.14
C GLN A 490 39.96 -12.63 -3.98
N LEU A 491 41.05 -13.40 -3.80
CA LEU A 491 41.37 -14.54 -4.68
C LEU A 491 40.33 -15.68 -4.64
N GLU A 492 39.60 -15.79 -3.53
CA GLU A 492 38.55 -16.80 -3.32
C GLU A 492 37.18 -16.38 -3.90
N LEU A 493 37.02 -15.10 -4.27
CA LEU A 493 35.78 -14.57 -4.78
C LEU A 493 35.83 -14.51 -6.31
N ARG A 494 35.01 -15.34 -6.95
CA ARG A 494 34.81 -15.33 -8.40
C ARG A 494 33.52 -14.60 -8.73
N TRP A 495 33.53 -13.88 -9.83
CA TRP A 495 32.34 -13.22 -10.36
C TRP A 495 32.07 -13.70 -11.79
N GLN A 496 30.80 -13.73 -12.14
CA GLN A 496 30.31 -14.00 -13.47
C GLN A 496 29.22 -13.00 -13.83
N GLU A 497 29.12 -12.66 -15.10
CA GLU A 497 27.94 -11.97 -15.59
C GLU A 497 26.77 -12.95 -15.60
N GLY A 498 25.64 -12.53 -15.02
CA GLY A 498 24.46 -13.36 -14.96
C GLY A 498 23.19 -12.54 -14.83
N LEU A 499 22.21 -13.16 -14.21
CA LEU A 499 20.86 -12.69 -14.18
C LEU A 499 20.16 -13.14 -12.90
N GLY A 500 19.50 -12.21 -12.20
CA GLY A 500 18.49 -12.55 -11.21
C GLY A 500 17.18 -12.85 -11.91
N ILE A 501 16.57 -13.99 -11.62
CA ILE A 501 15.22 -14.31 -12.07
C ILE A 501 14.26 -14.40 -10.90
N ARG A 502 13.04 -13.94 -11.15
CA ARG A 502 11.91 -14.08 -10.23
C ARG A 502 10.65 -14.47 -10.97
N LEU A 503 9.85 -15.32 -10.34
CA LEU A 503 8.51 -15.62 -10.80
C LEU A 503 7.52 -14.78 -9.99
N ASP A 504 6.77 -13.92 -10.67
CA ASP A 504 5.81 -13.01 -10.03
C ASP A 504 4.44 -13.06 -10.71
N TRP A 505 3.42 -12.55 -10.01
CA TRP A 505 2.04 -12.51 -10.50
C TRP A 505 1.61 -11.06 -10.73
N ALA A 506 1.20 -10.74 -11.95
CA ALA A 506 0.66 -9.45 -12.32
C ALA A 506 -0.29 -9.59 -13.51
N ASP A 507 -1.33 -8.76 -13.58
CA ASP A 507 -2.33 -8.79 -14.64
C ASP A 507 -2.94 -10.19 -14.89
N GLU A 508 -3.30 -10.88 -13.79
CA GLU A 508 -3.86 -12.23 -13.82
C GLU A 508 -2.99 -13.29 -14.54
N ARG A 509 -1.69 -13.01 -14.67
CA ARG A 509 -0.71 -13.83 -15.38
C ARG A 509 0.56 -14.00 -14.55
N LEU A 510 1.32 -15.05 -14.88
CA LEU A 510 2.65 -15.26 -14.35
C LEU A 510 3.69 -14.58 -15.25
N TRP A 511 4.66 -13.95 -14.61
CA TRP A 511 5.75 -13.22 -15.26
C TRP A 511 7.10 -13.68 -14.72
N LEU A 512 8.06 -13.90 -15.63
CA LEU A 512 9.46 -14.07 -15.31
C LEU A 512 10.15 -12.71 -15.36
N LEU A 513 10.46 -12.14 -14.20
CA LEU A 513 11.24 -10.92 -14.09
C LEU A 513 12.73 -11.23 -14.27
N LEU A 514 13.40 -10.39 -15.05
CA LEU A 514 14.80 -10.51 -15.44
C LEU A 514 15.56 -9.31 -14.86
N GLU A 515 16.57 -9.56 -14.03
CA GLU A 515 17.42 -8.53 -13.41
C GLU A 515 18.89 -8.77 -13.76
N PRO A 516 19.42 -8.18 -14.86
CA PRO A 516 20.82 -8.37 -15.25
C PRO A 516 21.77 -7.91 -14.15
N ARG A 517 22.63 -8.80 -13.66
CA ARG A 517 23.47 -8.55 -12.48
C ARG A 517 24.72 -9.42 -12.44
N THR A 518 25.67 -9.03 -11.61
CA THR A 518 26.85 -9.85 -11.33
C THR A 518 26.51 -10.93 -10.30
N VAL A 519 26.85 -12.18 -10.62
CA VAL A 519 26.70 -13.37 -9.77
C VAL A 519 28.06 -13.73 -9.20
N PHE A 520 28.10 -14.10 -7.92
CA PHE A 520 29.35 -14.39 -7.21
C PHE A 520 29.38 -15.83 -6.70
N GLU A 521 30.54 -16.46 -6.85
CA GLU A 521 30.89 -17.76 -6.28
C GLU A 521 31.97 -17.55 -5.21
N GLY A 522 31.87 -18.27 -4.07
CA GLY A 522 32.78 -18.10 -2.92
C GLY A 522 32.40 -16.94 -1.97
N LEU A 523 31.13 -16.49 -1.98
CA LEU A 523 30.67 -15.42 -1.11
C LEU A 523 30.62 -15.86 0.37
N THR A 524 31.34 -15.14 1.24
CA THR A 524 31.37 -15.30 2.70
C THR A 524 30.94 -14.00 3.37
N GLU A 525 30.74 -14.01 4.69
CA GLU A 525 30.42 -12.79 5.44
C GLU A 525 31.57 -11.76 5.37
N ALA A 526 32.81 -12.23 5.40
CA ALA A 526 34.01 -11.40 5.36
C ALA A 526 34.23 -10.71 3.99
N ASN A 527 33.82 -11.33 2.88
CA ASN A 527 34.02 -10.77 1.53
C ASN A 527 32.79 -10.11 0.92
N ARG A 528 31.65 -10.10 1.63
CA ARG A 528 30.39 -9.55 1.14
C ARG A 528 30.51 -8.08 0.73
N ALA A 529 31.19 -7.25 1.53
CA ALA A 529 31.37 -5.83 1.23
C ALA A 529 32.13 -5.63 -0.09
N ALA A 530 33.21 -6.39 -0.29
CA ALA A 530 34.01 -6.34 -1.53
C ALA A 530 33.20 -6.80 -2.75
N ALA A 531 32.34 -7.82 -2.62
CA ALA A 531 31.43 -8.24 -3.69
C ALA A 531 30.42 -7.14 -4.05
N THR A 532 29.84 -6.48 -3.04
CA THR A 532 28.88 -5.38 -3.26
C THR A 532 29.55 -4.18 -3.93
N ASP A 533 30.72 -3.75 -3.48
CA ASP A 533 31.47 -2.66 -4.10
C ASP A 533 31.86 -2.97 -5.54
N PHE A 534 32.34 -4.20 -5.80
CA PHE A 534 32.70 -4.65 -7.14
C PHE A 534 31.50 -4.69 -8.09
N ALA A 535 30.35 -5.20 -7.62
CA ALA A 535 29.10 -5.17 -8.39
C ALA A 535 28.68 -3.73 -8.69
N ARG A 536 28.72 -2.84 -7.70
CA ARG A 536 28.37 -1.42 -7.86
C ARG A 536 29.24 -0.75 -8.92
N GLU A 537 30.56 -0.93 -8.88
CA GLU A 537 31.47 -0.34 -9.87
C GLU A 537 31.16 -0.81 -11.31
N ARG A 538 30.77 -2.08 -11.48
CA ARG A 538 30.39 -2.63 -12.79
C ARG A 538 29.01 -2.16 -13.26
N THR A 539 28.07 -1.93 -12.33
CA THR A 539 26.71 -1.51 -12.66
C THR A 539 26.60 0.01 -12.84
N VAL A 540 27.40 0.82 -12.15
CA VAL A 540 27.39 2.29 -12.27
C VAL A 540 27.66 2.75 -13.72
N ARG A 541 28.42 1.98 -14.49
CA ARG A 541 28.70 2.27 -15.91
C ARG A 541 27.59 1.82 -16.86
N ARG A 542 26.55 1.12 -16.37
CA ARG A 542 25.43 0.61 -17.17
C ARG A 542 24.30 1.61 -17.24
N TYR A 543 24.47 2.64 -18.06
CA TYR A 543 23.39 3.56 -18.41
C TYR A 543 22.29 2.83 -19.20
N ASN A 544 21.12 3.47 -19.34
CA ASN A 544 19.93 2.90 -19.98
C ASN A 544 20.19 2.12 -21.29
N PRO A 545 21.03 2.57 -22.24
CA PRO A 545 21.29 1.81 -23.46
C PRO A 545 21.93 0.43 -23.22
N ALA A 546 22.90 0.35 -22.30
CA ALA A 546 23.59 -0.90 -21.99
C ALA A 546 22.69 -1.89 -21.24
N LEU A 547 21.88 -1.37 -20.30
CA LEU A 547 20.90 -2.19 -19.58
C LEU A 547 19.80 -2.72 -20.52
N ASN A 548 19.33 -1.89 -21.46
CA ASN A 548 18.35 -2.30 -22.47
C ASN A 548 18.91 -3.41 -23.38
N ALA A 549 20.17 -3.30 -23.81
CA ALA A 549 20.80 -4.34 -24.62
C ALA A 549 20.97 -5.67 -23.85
N LEU A 550 21.27 -5.60 -22.56
CA LEU A 550 21.32 -6.78 -21.69
C LEU A 550 19.95 -7.42 -21.52
N LEU A 551 18.91 -6.62 -21.27
CA LEU A 551 17.54 -7.11 -21.17
C LEU A 551 17.07 -7.76 -22.48
N GLU A 552 17.36 -7.15 -23.63
CA GLU A 552 17.08 -7.72 -24.95
C GLU A 552 17.76 -9.08 -25.15
N PHE A 553 19.04 -9.18 -24.79
CA PHE A 553 19.78 -10.43 -24.88
C PHE A 553 19.12 -11.52 -24.04
N TRP A 554 18.86 -11.26 -22.75
CA TRP A 554 18.28 -12.25 -21.84
C TRP A 554 16.84 -12.60 -22.21
N SER A 555 16.03 -11.61 -22.60
CA SER A 555 14.64 -11.86 -23.02
C SER A 555 14.58 -12.70 -24.28
N THR A 556 15.45 -12.42 -25.26
CA THR A 556 15.53 -13.19 -26.51
C THR A 556 16.04 -14.61 -26.27
N LEU A 557 17.02 -14.78 -25.38
CA LEU A 557 17.56 -16.10 -25.05
C LEU A 557 16.49 -17.03 -24.45
N PHE A 558 15.65 -16.51 -23.55
CA PHE A 558 14.65 -17.30 -22.82
C PHE A 558 13.30 -17.41 -23.51
N ALA A 559 13.02 -16.56 -24.50
CA ALA A 559 11.78 -16.59 -25.26
C ALA A 559 11.59 -17.96 -25.94
N SER A 560 10.42 -18.55 -25.73
CA SER A 560 10.03 -19.86 -26.24
C SER A 560 8.52 -19.95 -26.56
N PRO A 561 7.93 -18.99 -27.30
CA PRO A 561 6.47 -18.89 -27.38
C PRO A 561 5.78 -20.07 -28.07
N GLN A 562 6.50 -20.79 -28.95
CA GLN A 562 5.96 -21.93 -29.70
C GLN A 562 6.49 -23.31 -29.24
N ARG A 563 7.32 -23.37 -28.19
CA ARG A 563 7.90 -24.64 -27.72
C ARG A 563 7.93 -24.72 -26.20
N ASP A 564 7.47 -25.85 -25.68
CA ASP A 564 7.58 -26.17 -24.27
C ASP A 564 9.05 -26.37 -23.85
N LEU A 565 9.43 -25.73 -22.75
CA LEU A 565 10.69 -25.89 -22.04
C LEU A 565 10.46 -26.84 -20.85
N PRO A 566 10.76 -28.14 -20.97
CA PRO A 566 10.62 -29.08 -19.88
C PRO A 566 11.71 -28.88 -18.83
N ALA A 567 11.33 -28.93 -17.55
CA ALA A 567 12.25 -28.84 -16.43
C ALA A 567 13.17 -30.06 -16.35
N LEU A 568 12.61 -31.26 -16.54
CA LEU A 568 13.32 -32.51 -16.34
C LEU A 568 13.56 -33.28 -17.65
N GLY A 569 12.75 -33.04 -18.68
CA GLY A 569 12.82 -33.72 -19.98
C GLY A 569 12.42 -35.19 -19.89
N ILE A 570 11.44 -35.51 -19.05
CA ILE A 570 10.99 -36.88 -18.78
C ILE A 570 9.75 -37.23 -19.61
N THR A 571 9.59 -38.51 -19.93
CA THR A 571 8.45 -39.01 -20.72
C THR A 571 7.48 -39.87 -19.90
N ALA A 572 7.90 -40.35 -18.73
CA ALA A 572 7.10 -41.22 -17.86
C ALA A 572 6.99 -40.62 -16.45
N GLY A 573 5.86 -39.97 -16.14
CA GLY A 573 5.62 -39.26 -14.88
C GLY A 573 4.97 -37.89 -15.14
N VAL A 574 5.27 -36.90 -14.29
CA VAL A 574 4.78 -35.52 -14.49
C VAL A 574 5.97 -34.57 -14.55
N ASP A 575 6.20 -33.99 -15.73
CA ASP A 575 7.20 -32.93 -15.94
C ASP A 575 6.54 -31.55 -15.82
N ALA A 576 7.33 -30.55 -15.46
CA ALA A 576 6.95 -29.16 -15.54
C ALA A 576 7.45 -28.58 -16.87
N ALA A 577 6.52 -28.21 -17.76
CA ALA A 577 6.82 -27.54 -19.01
C ALA A 577 6.36 -26.08 -18.99
N PHE A 578 7.19 -25.19 -19.54
CA PHE A 578 6.92 -23.75 -19.60
C PHE A 578 7.03 -23.21 -21.02
N ARG A 579 6.21 -22.22 -21.38
CA ARG A 579 6.40 -21.39 -22.57
C ARG A 579 6.54 -19.95 -22.15
N LEU A 580 7.56 -19.27 -22.66
CA LEU A 580 7.81 -17.86 -22.40
C LEU A 580 7.53 -17.04 -23.65
N GLY A 581 6.82 -15.93 -23.49
CA GLY A 581 6.60 -14.95 -24.56
C GLY A 581 7.92 -14.38 -25.08
N ASP A 582 7.87 -13.80 -26.28
CA ASP A 582 8.98 -13.07 -26.91
C ASP A 582 8.83 -11.54 -26.81
N VAL A 583 7.76 -11.08 -26.15
CA VAL A 583 7.48 -9.67 -25.90
C VAL A 583 7.61 -9.41 -24.40
N THR A 584 8.47 -8.47 -24.04
CA THR A 584 8.55 -8.00 -22.65
C THR A 584 7.36 -7.12 -22.31
N ALA A 585 7.01 -7.05 -21.03
CA ALA A 585 5.74 -6.52 -20.54
C ALA A 585 5.30 -5.12 -21.07
N PHE A 586 6.13 -4.28 -21.71
CA PHE A 586 5.67 -3.10 -22.48
C PHE A 586 6.67 -2.55 -23.52
N SER A 587 7.40 -3.39 -24.26
CA SER A 587 8.09 -2.90 -25.47
C SER A 587 7.96 -3.89 -26.62
N GLY A 588 7.27 -3.47 -27.69
CA GLY A 588 7.25 -4.23 -28.94
C GLY A 588 8.68 -4.46 -29.46
N ARG A 589 8.85 -5.49 -30.32
CA ARG A 589 10.13 -5.74 -31.00
C ARG A 589 10.64 -4.44 -31.62
N ALA A 590 11.83 -3.99 -31.24
CA ALA A 590 12.59 -3.07 -32.06
C ALA A 590 12.91 -3.84 -33.35
N ARG A 591 12.08 -3.65 -34.39
CA ARG A 591 12.50 -4.06 -35.73
C ARG A 591 13.71 -3.19 -36.11
N PRO A 592 14.74 -3.79 -36.72
CA PRO A 592 15.99 -3.11 -37.02
C PRO A 592 15.82 -1.85 -37.87
#